data_AF-A0A7L4GKS8-F1
#
_entry.id   AF-A0A7L4GKS8-F1
#
_cell.length_a   1.000
_cell.length_b   1.000
_cell.length_c   1.000
_cell.angle_alpha   90.00
_cell.angle_beta   90.00
_cell.angle_gamma   90.00
#
_symmetry.space_group_name_H-M   'P 1'
#
loop_
_entity.id
_entity.type
_entity.pdbx_description
1 polymer ?
#
loop_
_entity_poly.entity_id
_entity_poly.type
_entity_poly.pdbx_seq_one_letter_code
_entity_poly.pdbx_strand_id
1 'polypeptide(L)'
;QGRGALQDIDQLSLFKTLCKTCVSVRTVRDIVPALRNAIVTAQSGTPGPVFVELPIDVLYPFHVVEKEIGGSKSARGLRGKVVQWYLQNYLRNLFAGAWEPRDVSPLPVKVPLATEEEVGF
;
A
#
# COMPACT_ATOMS: atom_id res chain seq x y z
N GLN A 1 14.77 1.80 1.27
CA GLN A 1 14.47 3.21 0.94
C GLN A 1 15.75 4.02 1.04
N GLY A 2 16.17 4.63 -0.07
CA GLY A 2 17.31 5.57 -0.10
C GLY A 2 18.68 4.92 -0.28
N ARG A 3 18.76 3.76 -0.96
CA ARG A 3 20.03 3.03 -1.17
C ARG A 3 20.46 2.92 -2.63
N GLY A 4 20.11 3.90 -3.47
CA GLY A 4 20.67 3.99 -4.82
C GLY A 4 20.52 2.72 -5.66
N ALA A 5 19.45 1.96 -5.45
CA ALA A 5 19.08 0.89 -6.35
C ALA A 5 18.48 1.56 -7.59
N LEU A 6 18.87 1.08 -8.77
CA LEU A 6 18.50 1.57 -10.10
C LEU A 6 16.97 1.61 -10.40
N GLN A 7 16.14 1.34 -9.39
CA GLN A 7 14.67 1.27 -9.43
C GLN A 7 13.99 2.07 -8.30
N ASP A 8 14.73 2.82 -7.47
CA ASP A 8 14.14 3.72 -6.46
C ASP A 8 13.75 5.06 -7.14
N ILE A 9 13.00 4.99 -8.24
CA ILE A 9 12.28 6.16 -8.74
C ILE A 9 11.23 6.46 -7.67
N ASP A 10 11.26 7.65 -7.10
CA ASP A 10 10.19 8.11 -6.21
C ASP A 10 8.92 8.36 -7.06
N GLN A 11 8.31 7.26 -7.51
CA GLN A 11 7.13 7.25 -8.37
C GLN A 11 6.00 8.04 -7.69
N LEU A 12 5.91 8.00 -6.36
CA LEU A 12 4.94 8.78 -5.60
C LEU A 12 5.12 10.29 -5.80
N SER A 13 6.36 10.79 -5.83
CA SER A 13 6.63 12.20 -6.07
C SER A 13 6.34 12.63 -7.51
N LEU A 14 6.48 11.72 -8.48
CA LEU A 14 6.11 11.98 -9.89
C LEU A 14 4.59 11.91 -10.13
N PHE A 15 3.89 10.99 -9.46
CA PHE A 15 2.45 10.83 -9.63
C PHE A 15 1.62 11.80 -8.77
N LYS A 16 2.21 12.44 -7.74
CA LYS A 16 1.51 13.46 -6.93
C LYS A 16 0.98 14.64 -7.76
N THR A 17 1.63 14.98 -8.86
CA THR A 17 1.18 16.06 -9.76
C THR A 17 0.14 15.61 -10.78
N LEU A 18 0.02 14.29 -11.02
CA LEU A 18 -0.85 13.71 -12.04
C LEU A 18 -2.11 13.06 -11.46
N CYS A 19 -2.03 12.61 -10.21
CA CYS A 19 -3.10 11.90 -9.52
C CYS A 19 -3.66 12.74 -8.37
N LYS A 20 -4.98 12.69 -8.21
CA LYS A 20 -5.69 13.33 -7.10
C LYS A 20 -5.18 12.85 -5.75
N THR A 21 -4.76 11.59 -5.66
CA THR A 21 -4.18 11.01 -4.45
C THR A 21 -3.23 9.87 -4.84
N CYS A 22 -2.15 9.73 -4.08
CA CYS A 22 -1.21 8.62 -4.17
C CYS A 22 -1.14 7.93 -2.80
N VAL A 23 -1.36 6.61 -2.76
CA VAL A 23 -1.32 5.79 -1.54
C VAL A 23 -0.32 4.67 -1.72
N SER A 24 0.44 4.32 -0.69
CA SER A 24 1.37 3.19 -0.69
C SER A 24 1.03 2.23 0.45
N VAL A 25 0.78 0.96 0.11
CA VAL A 25 0.35 -0.07 1.05
C VAL A 25 1.58 -0.76 1.63
N ARG A 26 1.70 -0.81 2.97
CA ARG A 26 2.86 -1.40 3.64
C ARG A 26 2.62 -2.76 4.26
N THR A 27 1.36 -3.16 4.42
CA THR A 27 0.99 -4.43 5.05
C THR A 27 -0.17 -5.07 4.30
N VAL A 28 -0.27 -6.40 4.34
CA VAL A 28 -1.31 -7.14 3.61
C VAL A 28 -2.71 -6.77 4.09
N ARG A 29 -2.86 -6.53 5.40
CA ARG A 29 -4.12 -6.08 5.99
C ARG A 29 -4.59 -4.73 5.42
N ASP A 30 -3.68 -3.86 5.03
CA ASP A 30 -4.01 -2.51 4.58
C ASP A 30 -4.46 -2.45 3.11
N ILE A 31 -4.31 -3.54 2.34
CA ILE A 31 -4.69 -3.59 0.91
C ILE A 31 -6.17 -3.24 0.74
N VAL A 32 -7.07 -3.96 1.44
CA VAL A 32 -8.52 -3.78 1.32
C VAL A 32 -8.95 -2.36 1.70
N PRO A 33 -8.63 -1.81 2.88
CA PRO A 33 -9.03 -0.45 3.23
C PRO A 33 -8.38 0.61 2.33
N ALA A 34 -7.14 0.42 1.88
CA ALA A 34 -6.49 1.35 0.95
C ALA A 34 -7.22 1.40 -0.40
N LEU A 35 -7.59 0.25 -0.97
CA LEU A 35 -8.33 0.19 -2.23
C LEU A 35 -9.75 0.76 -2.09
N ARG A 36 -10.46 0.44 -0.99
CA ARG A 36 -11.80 1.01 -0.73
C ARG A 36 -11.76 2.53 -0.68
N ASN A 37 -10.78 3.10 0.03
CA ASN A 37 -10.60 4.55 0.12
C ASN A 37 -10.17 5.15 -1.22
N ALA A 38 -9.32 4.46 -1.99
CA ALA A 38 -8.87 4.93 -3.30
C ALA A 38 -10.03 5.04 -4.29
N ILE A 39 -10.92 4.04 -4.33
CA ILE A 39 -12.10 4.03 -5.21
C ILE A 39 -13.03 5.19 -4.86
N VAL A 40 -13.36 5.39 -3.58
CA VAL A 40 -14.20 6.52 -3.16
C VAL A 40 -13.56 7.86 -3.49
N THR A 41 -12.26 7.99 -3.23
CA THR A 41 -11.52 9.23 -3.51
C THR A 41 -11.51 9.54 -5.00
N ALA A 42 -11.38 8.52 -5.85
CA ALA A 42 -11.39 8.68 -7.30
C ALA A 42 -12.74 9.17 -7.83
N GLN A 43 -13.85 8.77 -7.18
CA GLN A 43 -15.20 9.07 -7.64
C GLN A 43 -15.86 10.28 -6.92
N SER A 44 -15.43 10.62 -5.71
CA SER A 44 -16.08 11.67 -4.90
C SER A 44 -15.54 13.07 -5.20
N GLY A 45 -16.36 14.12 -5.05
CA GLY A 45 -15.96 15.49 -5.40
C GLY A 45 -15.75 15.63 -6.91
N THR A 46 -14.60 16.17 -7.33
CA THR A 46 -14.17 16.12 -8.74
C THR A 46 -13.57 14.74 -9.06
N PRO A 47 -14.15 13.96 -9.98
CA PRO A 47 -13.60 12.67 -10.35
C PRO A 47 -12.19 12.81 -10.93
N GLY A 48 -11.29 11.88 -10.59
CA GLY A 48 -9.91 11.95 -11.04
C GLY A 48 -9.09 10.71 -10.73
N PRO A 49 -7.91 10.56 -11.36
CA PRO A 49 -7.07 9.39 -11.19
C PRO A 49 -6.49 9.31 -9.77
N VAL A 50 -6.48 8.10 -9.20
CA VAL A 50 -5.85 7.78 -7.91
C VAL A 50 -4.83 6.67 -8.14
N PHE A 51 -3.64 6.85 -7.56
CA PHE A 51 -2.55 5.88 -7.65
C PHE A 51 -2.44 5.09 -6.35
N VAL A 52 -2.37 3.77 -6.45
CA VAL A 52 -2.15 2.87 -5.32
C VAL A 52 -0.94 2.00 -5.61
N GLU A 53 0.11 2.16 -4.81
CA GLU A 53 1.33 1.36 -4.87
C GLU A 53 1.18 0.12 -3.98
N LEU A 54 1.45 -1.04 -4.57
CA LEU A 54 1.47 -2.33 -3.89
C LEU A 54 2.89 -2.91 -4.00
N PRO A 55 3.71 -2.87 -2.93
CA PRO A 55 5.06 -3.39 -2.96
C PRO A 55 5.04 -4.92 -3.14
N ILE A 56 6.09 -5.43 -3.77
CA ILE A 56 6.26 -6.86 -4.08
C ILE A 56 6.09 -7.73 -2.83
N ASP A 57 6.66 -7.34 -1.70
CA ASP A 57 6.57 -8.07 -0.42
C ASP A 57 5.11 -8.35 0.02
N VAL A 58 4.17 -7.46 -0.34
CA VAL A 58 2.75 -7.58 0.00
C VAL A 58 1.99 -8.49 -0.97
N LEU A 59 2.49 -8.64 -2.20
CA LEU A 59 1.85 -9.41 -3.27
C LEU A 59 2.29 -10.88 -3.29
N TYR A 60 3.49 -11.18 -2.80
CA TYR A 60 4.01 -12.55 -2.79
C TYR A 60 3.54 -13.33 -1.56
N PRO A 61 3.34 -14.65 -1.69
CA PRO A 61 2.92 -15.48 -0.58
C PRO A 61 4.01 -15.58 0.50
N PHE A 62 3.59 -15.79 1.74
CA PHE A 62 4.45 -15.81 2.93
C PHE A 62 5.75 -16.63 2.74
N HIS A 63 5.64 -17.83 2.16
CA HIS A 63 6.79 -18.73 1.98
C HIS A 63 7.86 -18.21 1.02
N VAL A 64 7.50 -17.39 0.02
CA VAL A 64 8.47 -16.76 -0.88
C VAL A 64 9.18 -15.63 -0.14
N VAL A 65 8.42 -14.75 0.50
CA VAL A 65 8.97 -13.59 1.22
C VAL A 65 9.84 -14.03 2.40
N GLU A 66 9.42 -15.07 3.14
CA GLU A 66 10.22 -15.67 4.22
C GLU A 66 11.54 -16.25 3.70
N LYS A 67 11.56 -16.88 2.52
CA LYS A 67 12.78 -17.43 1.92
C LYS A 67 13.75 -16.33 1.49
N GLU A 68 13.24 -15.28 0.86
CA GLU A 68 14.04 -14.12 0.44
C GLU A 68 14.62 -13.37 1.64
N ILE A 69 13.81 -13.15 2.69
CA ILE A 69 14.24 -12.44 3.91
C ILE A 69 15.10 -13.32 4.83
N GLY A 70 14.84 -14.63 4.84
CA GLY A 70 15.65 -15.64 5.53
C GLY A 70 16.96 -15.99 4.82
N GLY A 71 17.27 -15.30 3.71
CA GLY A 71 18.46 -15.44 2.91
C GLY A 71 19.75 -15.08 3.64
N SER A 72 20.28 -16.06 4.38
CA SER A 72 21.64 -16.24 4.91
C SER A 72 21.57 -16.61 6.39
N LYS A 73 21.51 -17.92 6.66
CA LYS A 73 21.63 -18.51 8.01
C LYS A 73 23.01 -18.29 8.66
N SER A 74 23.83 -17.36 8.15
CA SER A 74 25.26 -17.22 8.47
C SER A 74 25.63 -15.87 9.12
N ALA A 75 24.72 -15.22 9.85
CA ALA A 75 25.11 -14.06 10.66
C ALA A 75 25.68 -14.51 12.02
N ARG A 76 26.94 -14.96 12.04
CA ARG A 76 27.69 -15.24 13.29
C ARG A 76 27.83 -13.95 14.11
N GLY A 77 27.18 -13.87 15.27
CA GLY A 77 27.38 -12.82 16.27
C GLY A 77 26.09 -12.15 16.79
N LEU A 78 26.22 -11.31 17.82
CA LEU A 78 25.10 -10.57 18.45
C LEU A 78 24.39 -9.64 17.46
N ARG A 79 25.13 -8.97 16.57
CA ARG A 79 24.56 -8.11 15.52
C ARG A 79 23.67 -8.88 14.54
N GLY A 80 24.05 -10.12 14.21
CA GLY A 80 23.27 -11.01 13.37
C GLY A 80 21.92 -11.36 13.98
N LYS A 81 21.88 -11.63 15.29
CA LYS A 81 20.63 -11.90 16.02
C LYS A 81 19.69 -10.69 16.02
N VAL A 82 20.20 -9.47 16.17
CA VAL A 82 19.38 -8.25 16.14
C VAL A 82 18.78 -8.02 14.75
N VAL A 83 19.58 -8.18 13.69
CA VAL A 83 19.08 -8.07 12.30
C VAL A 83 18.03 -9.14 12.03
N GLN A 84 18.30 -10.40 12.42
CA GLN A 84 17.34 -11.49 12.27
C GLN A 84 16.02 -11.21 13.00
N TRP A 85 16.08 -10.71 14.24
CA TRP A 85 14.90 -10.34 15.01
C TRP A 85 14.10 -9.22 14.33
N TYR A 86 14.78 -8.19 13.82
CA TYR A 86 14.14 -7.10 13.09
C TYR A 86 13.43 -7.60 11.83
N LEU A 87 14.08 -8.45 11.04
CA LEU A 87 13.51 -9.05 9.82
C LEU A 87 12.31 -9.94 10.13
N GLN A 88 12.39 -10.75 11.19
CA GLN A 88 11.25 -11.56 11.65
C GLN A 88 10.09 -10.69 12.14
N ASN A 89 10.37 -9.59 12.84
CA ASN A 89 9.34 -8.65 13.26
C ASN A 89 8.69 -7.94 12.07
N TYR A 90 9.48 -7.56 11.05
CA TYR A 90 8.98 -7.00 9.79
C TYR A 90 8.04 -8.00 9.08
N LEU A 91 8.47 -9.26 8.90
CA LEU A 91 7.64 -10.31 8.32
C LEU A 91 6.33 -10.52 9.09
N ARG A 92 6.42 -10.58 10.42
CA ARG A 92 5.22 -10.71 11.27
C ARG A 92 4.26 -9.54 11.07
N ASN A 93 4.77 -8.32 10.99
CA ASN A 93 3.93 -7.14 10.79
C ASN A 93 3.36 -7.06 9.36
N LEU A 94 4.14 -7.45 8.35
CA LEU A 94 3.75 -7.47 6.94
C LEU A 94 2.52 -8.36 6.71
N PHE A 95 2.54 -9.56 7.31
CA PHE A 95 1.46 -10.56 7.20
C PHE A 95 0.49 -10.56 8.39
N ALA A 96 0.62 -9.63 9.33
CA ALA A 96 -0.31 -9.53 10.46
C ALA A 96 -1.74 -9.31 9.98
N GLY A 97 -2.65 -10.24 10.30
CA GLY A 97 -4.05 -10.16 9.89
C GLY A 97 -4.29 -10.33 8.38
N ALA A 98 -3.34 -10.93 7.65
CA ALA A 98 -3.46 -11.16 6.21
C ALA A 98 -4.62 -12.10 5.85
N TRP A 99 -4.95 -13.06 6.72
CA TRP A 99 -5.97 -14.08 6.50
C TRP A 99 -7.29 -13.78 7.21
N GLU A 100 -7.40 -12.60 7.83
CA GLU A 100 -8.64 -12.19 8.47
C GLU A 100 -9.64 -11.75 7.39
N PRO A 101 -10.88 -12.25 7.43
CA PRO A 101 -11.91 -11.81 6.49
C PRO A 101 -12.17 -10.32 6.67
N ARG A 102 -12.15 -9.57 5.57
CA ARG A 102 -12.41 -8.13 5.53
C ARG A 102 -13.61 -7.84 4.65
N ASP A 103 -14.35 -6.82 5.05
CA ASP A 103 -15.43 -6.29 4.24
C ASP A 103 -14.86 -5.62 2.98
N VAL A 104 -15.26 -6.14 1.83
CA VAL A 104 -14.88 -5.66 0.49
C VAL A 104 -15.98 -4.84 -0.18
N SER A 105 -17.07 -4.55 0.54
CA SER A 105 -18.18 -3.75 0.00
C SER A 105 -17.73 -2.33 -0.37
N PRO A 106 -18.28 -1.76 -1.45
CA PRO A 106 -17.95 -0.40 -1.85
C PRO A 106 -18.41 0.58 -0.77
N LEU A 107 -17.56 1.56 -0.48
CA LEU A 107 -17.90 2.67 0.40
C LEU A 107 -18.77 3.69 -0.37
N PRO A 108 -19.66 4.43 0.32
CA PRO A 108 -20.54 5.40 -0.32
C PRO A 108 -19.74 6.55 -0.94
N VAL A 109 -20.12 6.92 -2.16
CA VAL A 109 -19.47 7.97 -2.94
C VAL A 109 -20.29 9.25 -2.84
N LYS A 110 -19.61 10.40 -2.69
CA LYS A 110 -20.24 11.72 -2.69
C LYS A 110 -19.88 12.47 -3.96
N VAL A 111 -20.75 12.40 -4.97
CA VAL A 111 -20.60 13.20 -6.19
C VAL A 111 -21.43 14.47 -6.03
N PRO A 112 -20.83 15.67 -6.03
CA PRO A 112 -21.60 16.90 -6.07
C PRO A 112 -22.31 16.97 -7.42
N LEU A 113 -23.64 16.94 -7.39
CA LEU A 113 -24.48 17.27 -8.54
C LEU A 113 -24.80 18.77 -8.45
N ALA A 114 -24.76 19.46 -9.58
CA ALA A 114 -25.16 20.86 -9.63
C ALA A 114 -26.66 20.98 -9.28
N THR A 115 -27.02 21.97 -8.47
CA THR A 115 -28.43 22.26 -8.18
C THR A 115 -29.06 23.02 -9.35
N GLU A 116 -30.39 22.94 -9.52
CA GLU A 116 -31.09 23.66 -10.59
C GLU A 116 -30.81 25.18 -10.56
N GLU A 117 -30.65 25.74 -9.35
CA GLU A 117 -30.26 27.13 -9.09
C GLU A 117 -28.85 27.48 -9.59
N GLU A 118 -27.90 26.53 -9.54
CA GLU A 118 -26.53 26.69 -10.05
C GLU A 118 -26.45 26.54 -11.58
N VAL A 119 -27.39 25.81 -12.19
CA VAL A 119 -27.43 25.52 -13.63
C VAL A 119 -28.21 26.59 -14.41
N GLY A 120 -28.97 27.46 -13.74
CA GLY A 120 -29.59 28.64 -14.33
C GLY A 120 -30.81 28.33 -15.21
N PHE A 121 -31.61 27.32 -14.82
CA PHE A 121 -32.93 27.06 -15.39
C PHE A 121 -34.05 27.64 -14.51
#